data_AF-A0A8T5MBZ8-F1
#
_entry.id   AF-A0A8T5MBZ8-F1
#
_cell.length_a   1.000
_cell.length_b   1.000
_cell.length_c   1.000
_cell.angle_alpha   90.00
_cell.angle_beta   90.00
_cell.angle_gamma   90.00
#
_symmetry.space_group_name_H-M   'P 1'
#
loop_
_entity.id
_entity.type
_entity.pdbx_description
1 polymer ?
#
loop_
_entity_poly.entity_id
_entity_poly.type
_entity_poly.pdbx_seq_one_letter_code
_entity_poly.pdbx_strand_id
1 'polypeptide(L)'
;MQLDDKLNITVYKTFPERGAAPIRSQLPLLLAEGRTLMSGKTLMERRLGASDESRKNWENNYFHIALLNVRDPTTEEVRAVLANEHPDLLAKITPEADLTRDYGLPVKPEEYADMEGFTFNSGEVSRLQGDVYSLPSKRQAFWEFVAEGDTKLLQDYREMVSKVTGKAEDKVMGVYPSSRQGARLWCADGLGGRSSARGYSLGDGSGRLVGVAPEAQVAISDGQLVAPNLSRILATSKPFVAEASREDFERSVSGLYKKGGE
;
A
#
# COMPACT_ATOMS: atom_id res chain seq x y z
N MET A 1 -8.15 7.37 -23.67
CA MET A 1 -8.21 6.62 -22.40
C MET A 1 -8.71 5.22 -22.72
N GLN A 2 -7.80 4.24 -22.71
CA GLN A 2 -8.09 2.85 -23.08
C GLN A 2 -8.92 2.18 -21.98
N LEU A 3 -9.63 1.08 -22.31
CA LEU A 3 -10.51 0.36 -21.38
C LEU A 3 -9.76 -0.10 -20.12
N ASP A 4 -8.48 -0.45 -20.26
CA ASP A 4 -7.59 -0.86 -19.17
C ASP A 4 -7.34 0.26 -18.15
N ASP A 5 -7.30 1.53 -18.58
CA ASP A 5 -7.17 2.67 -17.67
C ASP A 5 -8.44 2.89 -16.85
N LYS A 6 -9.61 2.61 -17.43
CA LYS A 6 -10.92 2.75 -16.74
C LYS A 6 -11.16 1.64 -15.73
N LEU A 7 -10.77 0.40 -16.04
CA LEU A 7 -10.81 -0.73 -15.11
C LEU A 7 -9.78 -0.58 -13.97
N ASN A 8 -8.62 0.04 -14.25
CA ASN A 8 -7.60 0.30 -13.24
C ASN A 8 -8.02 1.33 -12.18
N ILE A 9 -8.81 2.35 -12.54
CA ILE A 9 -9.33 3.35 -11.59
C ILE A 9 -10.43 2.77 -10.69
N THR A 10 -11.15 1.75 -11.15
CA THR A 10 -12.17 1.08 -10.33
C THR A 10 -11.52 0.25 -9.22
N VAL A 11 -10.46 -0.49 -9.56
CA VAL A 11 -9.72 -1.35 -8.62
C VAL A 11 -8.81 -0.56 -7.67
N TYR A 12 -7.97 0.34 -8.20
CA TYR A 12 -6.99 1.10 -7.41
C TYR A 12 -7.33 2.59 -7.41
N LYS A 13 -7.47 3.17 -6.22
CA LYS A 13 -7.71 4.61 -6.07
C LYS A 13 -6.66 5.25 -5.16
N THR A 14 -6.00 6.31 -5.61
CA THR A 14 -5.06 7.09 -4.79
C THR A 14 -5.81 8.08 -3.89
N PHE A 15 -5.33 8.25 -2.67
CA PHE A 15 -5.89 9.19 -1.70
C PHE A 15 -4.79 10.19 -1.26
N PRO A 16 -5.11 11.50 -1.20
CA PRO A 16 -6.01 12.13 -2.17
C PRO A 16 -5.39 11.98 -3.58
N GLU A 17 -6.18 12.16 -4.64
CA GLU A 17 -5.68 12.07 -6.03
C GLU A 17 -4.50 13.03 -6.33
N ARG A 18 -4.29 14.07 -5.51
CA ARG A 18 -3.17 15.01 -5.57
C ARG A 18 -2.42 15.10 -4.24
N GLY A 19 -1.29 14.40 -4.16
CA GLY A 19 -0.46 14.24 -2.96
C GLY A 19 -0.05 15.56 -2.31
N ALA A 20 -0.60 15.80 -1.13
CA ALA A 20 -0.22 16.87 -0.20
C ALA A 20 -0.89 16.68 1.19
N ALA A 21 -1.98 15.91 1.27
CA ALA A 21 -2.66 15.69 2.54
C ALA A 21 -1.87 14.72 3.46
N PRO A 22 -1.92 14.90 4.78
CA PRO A 22 -1.41 13.92 5.73
C PRO A 22 -2.15 12.58 5.64
N ILE A 23 -1.46 11.47 5.95
CA ILE A 23 -2.05 10.12 5.98
C ILE A 23 -3.33 10.09 6.81
N ARG A 24 -3.32 10.76 7.96
CA ARG A 24 -4.45 10.84 8.89
C ARG A 24 -5.70 11.52 8.33
N SER A 25 -5.57 12.29 7.25
CA SER A 25 -6.72 12.86 6.53
C SER A 25 -7.17 11.98 5.36
N GLN A 26 -6.34 11.05 4.92
CA GLN A 26 -6.60 10.18 3.77
C GLN A 26 -7.23 8.86 4.17
N LEU A 27 -6.70 8.24 5.23
CA LEU A 27 -7.10 6.90 5.63
C LEU A 27 -8.59 6.81 6.01
N PRO A 28 -9.17 7.77 6.76
CA PRO A 28 -10.61 7.73 7.05
C PRO A 28 -11.48 7.75 5.79
N LEU A 29 -11.06 8.49 4.74
CA LEU A 29 -11.78 8.54 3.47
C LEU A 29 -11.69 7.21 2.73
N LEU A 30 -10.50 6.61 2.70
CA LEU A 30 -10.28 5.29 2.10
C LEU A 30 -11.16 4.23 2.77
N LEU A 31 -11.19 4.21 4.11
CA LEU A 31 -11.98 3.26 4.89
C LEU A 31 -13.49 3.51 4.74
N ALA A 32 -13.92 4.78 4.71
CA ALA A 32 -15.33 5.14 4.48
C ALA A 32 -15.85 4.72 3.10
N GLU A 33 -14.97 4.62 2.09
CA GLU A 33 -15.30 4.04 0.79
C GLU A 33 -15.32 2.50 0.77
N GLY A 34 -15.07 1.86 1.92
CA GLY A 34 -15.00 0.41 2.07
C GLY A 34 -13.78 -0.22 1.42
N ARG A 35 -12.75 0.56 1.07
CA ARG A 35 -11.51 0.06 0.45
C ARG A 35 -10.56 -0.47 1.52
N THR A 36 -9.71 -1.42 1.17
CA THR A 36 -8.56 -1.78 2.02
C THR A 36 -7.31 -1.03 1.57
N LEU A 37 -6.38 -0.84 2.49
CA LEU A 37 -5.09 -0.26 2.15
C LEU A 37 -4.29 -1.28 1.32
N MET A 38 -3.65 -0.82 0.24
CA MET A 38 -2.83 -1.63 -0.64
C MET A 38 -1.65 -2.27 0.11
N SER A 39 -1.46 -3.59 -0.01
CA SER A 39 -0.33 -4.29 0.60
C SER A 39 0.98 -4.08 -0.16
N GLY A 40 2.10 -4.47 0.46
CA GLY A 40 3.41 -4.45 -0.19
C GLY A 40 3.46 -5.39 -1.40
N LYS A 41 2.89 -6.60 -1.27
CA LYS A 41 2.73 -7.56 -2.35
C LYS A 41 1.98 -6.95 -3.54
N THR A 42 0.80 -6.38 -3.30
CA THR A 42 0.01 -5.75 -4.37
C THR A 42 0.75 -4.60 -5.06
N LEU A 43 1.54 -3.81 -4.32
CA LEU A 43 2.39 -2.79 -4.92
C LEU A 43 3.45 -3.39 -5.86
N MET A 44 4.09 -4.50 -5.48
CA MET A 44 5.08 -5.19 -6.33
C MET A 44 4.43 -5.72 -7.61
N GLU A 45 3.31 -6.42 -7.49
CA GLU A 45 2.52 -6.92 -8.62
C GLU A 45 2.15 -5.77 -9.56
N ARG A 46 1.71 -4.65 -8.98
CA ARG A 46 1.28 -3.50 -9.76
C ARG A 46 2.43 -2.83 -10.51
N ARG A 47 3.59 -2.68 -9.89
CA ARG A 47 4.78 -2.10 -10.53
C ARG A 47 5.29 -2.98 -11.67
N LEU A 48 5.25 -4.31 -11.50
CA LEU A 48 5.64 -5.28 -12.55
C LEU A 48 4.63 -5.33 -13.71
N GLY A 49 3.33 -5.37 -13.39
CA GLY A 49 2.25 -5.53 -14.37
C GLY A 49 1.77 -4.25 -15.05
N ALA A 50 2.25 -3.07 -14.63
CA ALA A 50 1.83 -1.80 -15.22
C ALA A 50 2.27 -1.68 -16.70
N SER A 51 1.37 -1.16 -17.54
CA SER A 51 1.66 -0.75 -18.92
C SER A 51 2.72 0.34 -18.96
N ASP A 52 3.47 0.49 -20.05
CA ASP A 52 4.57 1.47 -20.13
C ASP A 52 4.14 2.92 -19.79
N GLU A 53 2.91 3.31 -20.15
CA GLU A 53 2.35 4.64 -19.87
C GLU A 53 2.04 4.83 -18.37
N SER A 54 1.52 3.80 -17.70
CA SER A 54 1.20 3.85 -16.26
C SER A 54 2.39 3.49 -15.36
N ARG A 55 3.35 2.71 -15.87
CA ARG A 55 4.51 2.18 -15.15
C ARG A 55 5.34 3.31 -14.56
N LYS A 56 5.66 4.34 -15.35
CA LYS A 56 6.40 5.51 -14.85
C LYS A 56 5.74 6.17 -13.64
N ASN A 57 4.40 6.19 -13.56
CA ASN A 57 3.70 6.74 -12.41
C ASN A 57 3.87 5.87 -11.16
N TRP A 58 3.81 4.54 -11.30
CA TRP A 58 4.01 3.61 -10.17
C TRP A 58 5.48 3.50 -9.73
N GLU A 59 6.40 3.61 -10.68
CA GLU A 59 7.83 3.58 -10.41
C GLU A 59 8.32 4.89 -9.79
N ASN A 60 7.91 6.06 -10.29
CA ASN A 60 8.47 7.34 -9.82
C ASN A 60 7.88 7.84 -8.50
N ASN A 61 6.78 7.25 -8.02
CA ASN A 61 6.14 7.68 -6.78
C ASN A 61 6.42 6.72 -5.62
N TYR A 62 6.49 7.29 -4.43
CA TYR A 62 6.44 6.54 -3.18
C TYR A 62 4.99 6.23 -2.80
N PHE A 63 4.78 5.14 -2.06
CA PHE A 63 3.47 4.72 -1.57
C PHE A 63 3.55 4.26 -0.12
N HIS A 64 2.59 4.67 0.68
CA HIS A 64 2.37 4.05 1.98
C HIS A 64 1.62 2.74 1.75
N ILE A 65 2.16 1.66 2.31
CA ILE A 65 1.64 0.30 2.15
C ILE A 65 0.95 -0.15 3.44
N ALA A 66 0.11 -1.18 3.35
CA ALA A 66 -0.60 -1.79 4.48
C ALA A 66 0.33 -2.60 5.39
N LEU A 67 1.37 -1.95 5.89
CA LEU A 67 2.34 -2.48 6.82
C LEU A 67 2.62 -1.41 7.87
N LEU A 68 2.52 -1.77 9.14
CA LEU A 68 2.82 -0.91 10.28
C LEU A 68 4.25 -1.14 10.76
N ASN A 69 4.95 -0.07 11.10
CA ASN A 69 6.15 -0.08 11.91
C ASN A 69 5.72 0.25 13.34
N VAL A 70 5.83 -0.71 14.24
CA VAL A 70 5.42 -0.59 15.64
C VAL A 70 6.64 -0.78 16.53
N ARG A 71 7.03 0.28 17.25
CA ARG A 71 8.06 0.18 18.27
C ARG A 71 7.45 -0.34 19.57
N ASP A 72 8.11 -1.30 20.21
CA ASP A 72 7.77 -1.76 21.54
C ASP A 72 7.78 -0.58 22.53
N PRO A 73 6.70 -0.34 23.30
CA PRO A 73 6.66 0.76 24.26
C PRO A 73 7.60 0.56 25.47
N THR A 74 8.07 -0.66 25.70
CA THR A 74 8.92 -1.06 26.84
C THR A 74 10.36 -1.34 26.46
N THR A 75 10.62 -1.70 25.19
CA THR A 75 11.96 -2.02 24.68
C THR A 75 12.35 -1.14 23.49
N GLU A 76 13.46 -1.48 22.82
CA GLU A 76 13.89 -0.88 21.56
C GLU A 76 13.61 -1.78 20.35
N GLU A 77 12.84 -2.86 20.55
CA GLU A 77 12.38 -3.73 19.48
C GLU A 77 11.39 -3.01 18.57
N VAL A 78 11.41 -3.35 17.29
CA VAL A 78 10.49 -2.85 16.27
C VAL A 78 9.87 -4.02 15.53
N ARG A 79 8.55 -4.05 15.42
CA ARG A 79 7.79 -5.05 14.67
C ARG A 79 7.18 -4.43 13.43
N ALA A 80 7.31 -5.12 12.30
CA ALA A 80 6.58 -4.86 11.08
C ALA A 80 5.35 -5.77 11.03
N VAL A 81 4.17 -5.17 11.02
CA VAL A 81 2.88 -5.87 11.21
C VAL A 81 1.98 -5.58 10.02
N LEU A 82 1.26 -6.57 9.50
CA LEU A 82 0.33 -6.36 8.38
C LEU A 82 -0.85 -5.49 8.84
N ALA A 83 -0.97 -4.28 8.29
CA ALA A 83 -1.89 -3.28 8.84
C ALA A 83 -3.36 -3.70 8.68
N ASN A 84 -3.67 -4.44 7.61
CA ASN A 84 -5.02 -4.92 7.33
C ASN A 84 -5.50 -5.98 8.34
N GLU A 85 -4.60 -6.61 9.10
CA GLU A 85 -4.94 -7.54 10.20
C GLU A 85 -5.25 -6.80 11.51
N HIS A 86 -5.02 -5.48 11.55
CA HIS A 86 -5.29 -4.62 12.70
C HIS A 86 -6.22 -3.45 12.31
N PRO A 87 -7.46 -3.74 11.86
CA PRO A 87 -8.40 -2.71 11.42
C PRO A 87 -8.73 -1.69 12.53
N ASP A 88 -8.75 -2.11 13.79
CA ASP A 88 -8.97 -1.22 14.94
C ASP A 88 -7.85 -0.18 15.09
N LEU A 89 -6.61 -0.55 14.78
CA LEU A 89 -5.49 0.38 14.83
C LEU A 89 -5.50 1.33 13.63
N LEU A 90 -5.87 0.85 12.45
CA LEU A 90 -6.10 1.70 11.28
C LEU A 90 -7.22 2.72 11.51
N ALA A 91 -8.32 2.30 12.14
CA ALA A 91 -9.45 3.19 12.45
C ALA A 91 -9.07 4.34 13.41
N LYS A 92 -8.02 4.16 14.24
CA LYS A 92 -7.48 5.21 15.12
C LYS A 92 -6.68 6.28 14.36
N ILE A 93 -6.25 6.04 13.12
CA ILE A 93 -5.47 7.02 12.33
C ILE A 93 -6.42 8.08 11.72
N THR A 94 -6.77 9.10 12.52
CA THR A 94 -7.66 10.20 12.13
C THR A 94 -7.00 11.58 12.35
N PRO A 95 -7.54 12.69 11.80
CA PRO A 95 -7.02 14.03 12.05
C PRO A 95 -7.09 14.46 13.52
N GLU A 96 -7.91 13.82 14.34
CA GLU A 96 -8.08 14.10 15.77
C GLU A 96 -7.28 13.14 16.66
N ALA A 97 -6.56 12.17 16.06
CA ALA A 97 -5.78 11.19 16.80
C ALA A 97 -4.74 11.87 17.70
N ASP A 98 -4.71 11.46 18.96
CA ASP A 98 -3.66 11.85 19.90
C ASP A 98 -2.39 11.06 19.58
N LEU A 99 -1.40 11.74 19.01
CA LEU A 99 -0.15 11.13 18.57
C LEU A 99 0.91 11.29 19.65
N THR A 100 1.81 10.31 19.71
CA THR A 100 3.07 10.47 20.44
C THR A 100 3.85 11.69 19.95
N ARG A 101 4.82 12.16 20.74
CA ARG A 101 5.77 13.23 20.35
C ARG A 101 6.45 12.96 19.00
N ASP A 102 6.59 11.69 18.62
CA ASP A 102 7.22 11.26 17.38
C ASP A 102 6.23 11.01 16.23
N TYR A 103 5.00 11.52 16.35
CA TYR A 103 3.93 11.40 15.36
C TYR A 103 3.55 9.95 15.00
N GLY A 104 3.70 9.02 15.96
CA GLY A 104 3.15 7.66 15.87
C GLY A 104 1.88 7.54 16.72
N LEU A 105 0.98 6.63 16.35
CA LEU A 105 -0.14 6.25 17.21
C LEU A 105 0.40 5.57 18.49
N PRO A 106 -0.06 5.96 19.68
CA PRO A 106 0.29 5.25 20.90
C PRO A 106 -0.14 3.79 20.83
N VAL A 107 0.75 2.88 21.26
CA VAL A 107 0.48 1.44 21.38
C VAL A 107 0.85 1.03 22.79
N LYS A 108 -0.06 0.33 23.47
CA LYS A 108 0.18 -0.17 24.83
C LYS A 108 1.02 -1.46 24.81
N PRO A 109 1.72 -1.81 25.90
CA PRO A 109 2.51 -3.03 25.97
C PRO A 109 1.70 -4.30 25.65
N GLU A 110 0.47 -4.39 26.14
CA GLU A 110 -0.44 -5.50 25.86
C GLU A 110 -0.85 -5.56 24.38
N GLU A 111 -1.16 -4.42 23.76
CA GLU A 111 -1.48 -4.34 22.33
C GLU A 111 -0.27 -4.77 21.48
N TYR A 112 0.96 -4.41 21.89
CA TYR A 112 2.18 -4.82 21.21
C TYR A 112 2.46 -6.31 21.35
N ALA A 113 2.26 -6.88 22.54
CA ALA A 113 2.50 -8.30 22.80
C ALA A 113 1.63 -9.21 21.92
N ASP A 114 0.40 -8.79 21.62
CA ASP A 114 -0.57 -9.56 20.83
C ASP A 114 -0.37 -9.42 19.30
N MET A 115 0.50 -8.52 18.84
CA MET A 115 0.76 -8.32 17.40
C MET A 115 1.73 -9.38 16.86
N GLU A 116 1.37 -10.06 15.78
CA GLU A 116 2.31 -10.91 15.05
C GLU A 116 2.98 -10.15 13.90
N GLY A 117 4.24 -10.49 13.60
CA GLY A 117 4.94 -9.84 12.49
C GLY A 117 6.45 -10.00 12.48
N PHE A 118 7.08 -9.37 11.49
CA PHE A 118 8.51 -9.43 11.31
C PHE A 118 9.23 -8.51 12.30
N THR A 119 10.15 -9.07 13.08
CA THR A 119 10.75 -8.37 14.21
C THR A 119 12.20 -7.97 13.96
N PHE A 120 12.55 -6.73 14.33
CA PHE A 120 13.90 -6.19 14.39
C PHE A 120 14.28 -5.92 15.83
N ASN A 121 15.39 -6.49 16.30
CA ASN A 121 15.96 -6.09 17.58
C ASN A 121 16.68 -4.73 17.49
N SER A 122 17.00 -4.13 18.64
CA SER A 122 17.61 -2.79 18.70
C SER A 122 18.93 -2.66 17.92
N GLY A 123 19.77 -3.69 17.97
CA GLY A 123 21.03 -3.74 17.22
C GLY A 123 20.81 -3.77 15.71
N GLU A 124 19.80 -4.51 15.25
CA GLU A 124 19.40 -4.54 13.84
C GLU A 124 18.82 -3.19 13.38
N VAL A 125 17.97 -2.57 14.21
CA VAL A 125 17.42 -1.23 13.95
C VAL A 125 18.55 -0.21 13.80
N SER A 126 19.49 -0.16 14.77
CA SER A 126 20.61 0.78 14.75
C SER A 126 21.48 0.63 13.49
N ARG A 127 21.81 -0.62 13.10
CA ARG A 127 22.59 -0.89 11.89
C ARG A 127 21.87 -0.47 10.61
N LEU A 128 20.58 -0.80 10.50
CA LEU A 128 19.77 -0.43 9.33
C LEU A 128 19.51 1.08 9.22
N GLN A 129 19.49 1.79 10.35
CA GLN A 129 19.41 3.25 10.36
C GLN A 129 20.72 3.92 9.92
N GLY A 130 21.87 3.32 10.22
CA GLY A 130 23.18 3.78 9.73
C GLY A 130 23.42 3.47 8.25
N ASP A 131 23.01 2.28 7.80
CA ASP A 131 23.03 1.87 6.39
C ASP A 131 21.83 0.97 6.07
N VAL A 132 20.90 1.48 5.27
CA VAL A 132 19.67 0.79 4.85
C VAL A 132 19.92 -0.48 4.03
N TYR A 133 21.15 -0.70 3.55
CA TYR A 133 21.55 -1.89 2.82
C TYR A 133 22.39 -2.86 3.67
N SER A 134 22.63 -2.54 4.95
CA SER A 134 23.24 -3.48 5.88
C SER A 134 22.34 -4.71 6.11
N LEU A 135 22.90 -5.76 6.73
CA LEU A 135 22.15 -6.99 7.08
C LEU A 135 21.40 -7.64 5.89
N PRO A 136 22.10 -8.08 4.83
CA PRO A 136 21.47 -8.57 3.60
C PRO A 136 20.44 -9.69 3.85
N SER A 137 20.75 -10.68 4.68
CA SER A 137 19.82 -11.78 5.00
C SER A 137 18.57 -11.29 5.75
N LYS A 138 18.72 -10.32 6.66
CA LYS A 138 17.57 -9.77 7.40
C LYS A 138 16.66 -8.95 6.47
N ARG A 139 17.25 -8.16 5.56
CA ARG A 139 16.49 -7.41 4.55
C ARG A 139 15.76 -8.33 3.58
N GLN A 140 16.43 -9.39 3.13
CA GLN A 140 15.80 -10.41 2.29
C GLN A 140 14.56 -10.99 2.97
N ALA A 141 14.70 -11.44 4.22
CA ALA A 141 13.59 -11.99 4.99
C ALA A 141 12.47 -10.96 5.25
N PHE A 142 12.82 -9.69 5.49
CA PHE A 142 11.81 -8.62 5.60
C PHE A 142 11.03 -8.45 4.29
N TRP A 143 11.70 -8.42 3.14
CA TRP A 143 11.01 -8.25 1.86
C TRP A 143 10.23 -9.50 1.45
N GLU A 144 10.65 -10.70 1.86
CA GLU A 144 9.85 -11.93 1.73
C GLU A 144 8.56 -11.83 2.56
N PHE A 145 8.64 -11.29 3.78
CA PHE A 145 7.46 -10.99 4.59
C PHE A 145 6.55 -9.95 3.92
N VAL A 146 7.11 -8.88 3.35
CA VAL A 146 6.35 -7.85 2.60
C VAL A 146 5.68 -8.42 1.34
N ALA A 147 6.32 -9.38 0.69
CA ALA A 147 5.78 -10.13 -0.44
C ALA A 147 4.83 -11.25 -0.01
N GLU A 148 4.53 -11.37 1.29
CA GLU A 148 3.64 -12.37 1.88
C GLU A 148 4.07 -13.81 1.50
N GLY A 149 5.39 -14.05 1.46
CA GLY A 149 5.98 -15.35 1.13
C GLY A 149 6.12 -15.64 -0.38
N ASP A 150 5.66 -14.76 -1.27
CA ASP A 150 5.81 -14.95 -2.72
C ASP A 150 7.24 -14.65 -3.18
N THR A 151 8.09 -15.68 -3.11
CA THR A 151 9.52 -15.58 -3.46
C THR A 151 9.73 -15.30 -4.94
N LYS A 152 8.82 -15.76 -5.82
CA LYS A 152 8.94 -15.51 -7.25
C LYS A 152 8.65 -14.05 -7.57
N LEU A 153 7.55 -13.51 -7.05
CA LEU A 153 7.22 -12.10 -7.18
C LEU A 153 8.35 -11.21 -6.67
N LEU A 154 8.91 -11.54 -5.50
CA LEU A 154 10.02 -10.78 -4.94
C LEU A 154 11.26 -10.82 -5.84
N GLN A 155 11.61 -11.98 -6.41
CA GLN A 155 12.76 -12.09 -7.30
C GLN A 155 12.54 -11.28 -8.59
N ASP A 156 11.40 -11.45 -9.26
CA ASP A 156 11.05 -10.71 -10.47
C ASP A 156 11.05 -9.18 -10.20
N TYR A 157 10.54 -8.78 -9.03
CA TYR A 157 10.54 -7.38 -8.61
C TYR A 157 11.95 -6.85 -8.37
N ARG A 158 12.82 -7.60 -7.69
CA ARG A 158 14.23 -7.23 -7.45
C ARG A 158 15.00 -7.02 -8.75
N GLU A 159 14.85 -7.92 -9.71
CA GLU A 159 15.46 -7.82 -11.04
C GLU A 159 15.00 -6.57 -11.78
N MET A 160 13.70 -6.28 -11.74
CA MET A 160 13.14 -5.07 -12.32
C MET A 160 13.72 -3.81 -11.67
N VAL A 161 13.77 -3.73 -10.33
CA VAL A 161 14.33 -2.56 -9.63
C VAL A 161 15.82 -2.40 -9.95
N SER A 162 16.58 -3.49 -9.97
CA SER A 162 18.00 -3.52 -10.37
C SER A 162 18.19 -2.92 -11.77
N LYS A 163 17.39 -3.36 -12.74
CA LYS A 163 17.40 -2.83 -14.11
C LYS A 163 17.03 -1.35 -14.19
N VAL A 164 15.98 -0.91 -13.49
CA VAL A 164 15.51 0.48 -13.51
C VAL A 164 16.52 1.43 -12.85
N THR A 165 17.18 0.99 -11.78
CA THR A 165 18.13 1.82 -11.02
C THR A 165 19.58 1.74 -11.53
N GLY A 166 19.93 0.72 -12.32
CA GLY A 166 21.30 0.45 -12.75
C GLY A 166 22.24 0.01 -11.62
N LYS A 167 21.68 -0.47 -10.50
CA LYS A 167 22.43 -0.88 -9.30
C LYS A 167 22.35 -2.39 -9.11
N ALA A 168 23.36 -2.96 -8.45
CA ALA A 168 23.34 -4.37 -8.05
C ALA A 168 22.14 -4.67 -7.12
N GLU A 169 21.55 -5.87 -7.25
CA GLU A 169 20.34 -6.28 -6.54
C GLU A 169 20.42 -6.21 -5.01
N ASP A 170 21.62 -6.33 -4.44
CA ASP A 170 21.82 -6.21 -3.00
C ASP A 170 21.77 -4.74 -2.52
N LYS A 171 21.84 -3.78 -3.45
CA LYS A 171 21.84 -2.31 -3.23
C LYS A 171 20.57 -1.59 -3.68
N VAL A 172 19.51 -2.32 -4.04
CA VAL A 172 18.29 -1.70 -4.57
C VAL A 172 17.12 -1.63 -3.60
N MET A 173 17.00 -2.63 -2.72
CA MET A 173 15.88 -2.77 -1.78
C MET A 173 16.33 -2.60 -0.33
N GLY A 174 16.40 -1.35 0.12
CA GLY A 174 16.80 -0.99 1.49
C GLY A 174 15.66 -1.11 2.50
N VAL A 175 16.01 -1.19 3.78
CA VAL A 175 15.05 -1.23 4.90
C VAL A 175 15.47 -0.22 5.96
N TYR A 176 14.56 0.66 6.37
CA TYR A 176 14.78 1.64 7.43
C TYR A 176 13.66 1.55 8.48
N PRO A 177 13.82 0.71 9.52
CA PRO A 177 12.86 0.66 10.61
C PRO A 177 12.95 1.93 11.47
N SER A 178 11.81 2.48 11.86
CA SER A 178 11.75 3.60 12.78
C SER A 178 12.10 3.17 14.20
N SER A 179 12.96 3.91 14.89
CA SER A 179 13.20 3.79 16.33
C SER A 179 12.33 4.75 17.15
N ARG A 180 11.42 5.46 16.49
CA ARG A 180 10.50 6.42 17.10
C ARG A 180 9.34 5.71 17.79
N GLN A 181 8.76 6.33 18.83
CA GLN A 181 7.69 5.72 19.63
C GLN A 181 6.33 5.70 18.91
N GLY A 182 5.57 4.61 19.09
CA GLY A 182 4.24 4.40 18.51
C GLY A 182 4.22 3.76 17.11
N ALA A 183 3.01 3.40 16.67
CA ALA A 183 2.73 2.77 15.37
C ALA A 183 2.62 3.79 14.23
N ARG A 184 3.12 3.43 13.05
CA ARG A 184 3.09 4.25 11.83
C ARG A 184 3.12 3.38 10.57
N LEU A 185 2.64 3.87 9.43
CA LEU A 185 2.70 3.11 8.19
C LEU A 185 4.12 3.11 7.60
N TRP A 186 4.51 1.98 7.02
CA TRP A 186 5.67 1.91 6.15
C TRP A 186 5.39 2.58 4.81
N CYS A 187 6.42 3.26 4.31
CA CYS A 187 6.45 3.87 3.00
C CYS A 187 7.47 3.15 2.11
N ALA A 188 7.01 2.67 0.96
CA ALA A 188 7.86 2.14 -0.09
C ALA A 188 8.24 3.27 -1.06
N ASP A 189 9.52 3.56 -1.19
CA ASP A 189 10.04 4.59 -2.09
C ASP A 189 9.73 4.27 -3.57
N GLY A 190 9.82 5.30 -4.41
CA GLY A 190 9.88 5.14 -5.87
C GLY A 190 11.24 4.62 -6.34
N LEU A 191 11.30 4.08 -7.55
CA LEU A 191 12.48 3.45 -8.13
C LEU A 191 13.50 4.44 -8.68
N GLY A 192 13.16 5.73 -8.83
CA GLY A 192 14.02 6.77 -9.42
C GLY A 192 15.28 7.14 -8.62
N GLY A 193 15.57 6.47 -7.49
CA GLY A 193 16.81 6.71 -6.74
C GLY A 193 17.15 5.64 -5.70
N ARG A 194 16.16 5.17 -4.93
CA ARG A 194 16.29 4.11 -3.90
C ARG A 194 14.94 3.42 -3.75
N SER A 195 14.84 2.09 -3.85
CA SER A 195 13.58 1.36 -3.60
C SER A 195 13.55 0.84 -2.15
N SER A 196 13.60 1.74 -1.18
CA SER A 196 13.61 1.35 0.24
C SER A 196 12.21 1.31 0.85
N ALA A 197 12.01 0.46 1.85
CA ALA A 197 10.90 0.56 2.79
C ALA A 197 11.35 1.39 4.00
N ARG A 198 10.53 2.36 4.43
CA ARG A 198 10.84 3.25 5.56
C ARG A 198 9.66 3.42 6.51
N GLY A 199 9.88 3.27 7.81
CA GLY A 199 8.89 3.59 8.85
C GLY A 199 8.89 5.09 9.20
N TYR A 200 8.17 5.91 8.45
CA TYR A 200 8.08 7.35 8.68
C TYR A 200 6.86 7.77 9.51
N SER A 201 6.78 9.05 9.86
CA SER A 201 5.75 9.64 10.73
C SER A 201 4.35 9.65 10.07
N LEU A 202 3.30 9.70 10.90
CA LEU A 202 1.90 9.85 10.46
C LEU A 202 1.43 11.33 10.39
N GLY A 203 2.20 12.28 10.92
CA GLY A 203 1.69 13.62 11.27
C GLY A 203 2.40 14.83 10.66
N ASP A 204 3.63 14.69 10.16
CA ASP A 204 4.49 15.81 9.74
C ASP A 204 4.70 15.94 8.22
N GLY A 205 4.03 15.11 7.41
CA GLY A 205 4.27 15.09 5.96
C GLY A 205 3.11 14.56 5.11
N SER A 206 3.28 14.71 3.79
CA SER A 206 2.35 14.21 2.78
C SER A 206 2.34 12.68 2.74
N GLY A 207 1.15 12.09 2.76
CA GLY A 207 0.96 10.65 2.51
C GLY A 207 0.62 10.37 1.05
N ARG A 208 0.80 9.10 0.64
CA ARG A 208 0.19 8.58 -0.59
C ARG A 208 -0.35 7.19 -0.32
N LEU A 209 -1.65 7.12 -0.01
CA LEU A 209 -2.34 5.85 0.16
C LEU A 209 -2.98 5.43 -1.17
N VAL A 210 -3.08 4.11 -1.37
CA VAL A 210 -3.88 3.52 -2.44
C VAL A 210 -4.88 2.59 -1.78
N GLY A 211 -6.16 2.81 -2.06
CA GLY A 211 -7.25 1.95 -1.65
C GLY A 211 -7.57 0.92 -2.74
N VAL A 212 -7.58 -0.35 -2.36
CA VAL A 212 -8.00 -1.48 -3.21
C VAL A 212 -9.49 -1.71 -3.00
N ALA A 213 -10.25 -1.77 -4.09
CA ALA A 213 -11.70 -1.96 -4.04
C ALA A 213 -12.08 -3.36 -3.52
N PRO A 214 -13.22 -3.51 -2.81
CA PRO A 214 -13.71 -4.80 -2.32
C PRO A 214 -13.83 -5.88 -3.41
N GLU A 215 -14.37 -5.51 -4.57
CA GLU A 215 -14.53 -6.42 -5.71
C GLU A 215 -13.20 -6.98 -6.24
N ALA A 216 -12.10 -6.24 -6.06
CA ALA A 216 -10.78 -6.71 -6.42
C ALA A 216 -10.18 -7.67 -5.37
N GLN A 217 -10.67 -7.66 -4.13
CA GLN A 217 -10.22 -8.60 -3.10
C GLN A 217 -10.77 -10.00 -3.36
N VAL A 218 -12.01 -10.10 -3.86
CA VAL A 218 -12.64 -11.38 -4.30
C VAL A 218 -11.94 -11.94 -5.54
N ALA A 219 -11.45 -11.07 -6.42
CA ALA A 219 -10.68 -11.42 -7.61
C ALA A 219 -9.28 -11.99 -7.32
N ILE A 220 -8.59 -11.44 -6.30
CA ILE A 220 -7.22 -11.81 -5.94
C ILE A 220 -7.17 -13.19 -5.25
N SER A 221 -8.22 -13.59 -4.53
CA SER A 221 -8.29 -14.93 -3.93
C SER A 221 -8.43 -16.07 -4.95
N ASP A 222 -9.02 -15.80 -6.12
CA ASP A 222 -9.34 -16.83 -7.14
C ASP A 222 -8.55 -16.68 -8.45
N GLY A 223 -7.61 -15.74 -8.53
CA GLY A 223 -6.80 -15.50 -9.73
C GLY A 223 -7.60 -15.03 -10.96
N GLN A 224 -8.84 -14.57 -10.76
CA GLN A 224 -9.71 -14.07 -11.82
C GLN A 224 -9.90 -12.56 -11.67
N LEU A 225 -9.59 -11.78 -12.72
CA LEU A 225 -10.03 -10.39 -12.83
C LEU A 225 -11.57 -10.33 -12.80
N VAL A 226 -12.16 -10.03 -11.64
CA VAL A 226 -13.60 -9.84 -11.50
C VAL A 226 -13.93 -8.43 -12.00
N ALA A 227 -14.69 -8.35 -13.09
CA ALA A 227 -15.27 -7.10 -13.55
C ALA A 227 -16.19 -6.53 -12.44
N PRO A 228 -16.16 -5.21 -12.16
CA PRO A 228 -16.97 -4.62 -11.10
C PRO A 228 -18.45 -4.97 -11.25
N ASN A 229 -19.18 -5.09 -10.15
CA ASN A 229 -20.61 -5.43 -10.27
C ASN A 229 -21.37 -4.34 -11.06
N LEU A 230 -22.00 -4.72 -12.17
CA LEU A 230 -22.77 -3.83 -13.05
C LEU A 230 -23.74 -2.95 -12.26
N SER A 231 -24.49 -3.53 -11.32
CA SER A 231 -25.46 -2.80 -10.49
C SER A 231 -24.79 -1.71 -9.64
N ARG A 232 -23.55 -1.94 -9.18
CA ARG A 232 -22.77 -0.95 -8.41
C ARG A 232 -22.23 0.18 -9.28
N ILE A 233 -21.80 -0.12 -10.51
CA ILE A 233 -21.37 0.91 -11.47
C ILE A 233 -22.53 1.84 -11.80
N LEU A 234 -23.70 1.25 -12.07
CA LEU A 234 -24.90 2.02 -12.38
C LEU A 234 -25.32 2.90 -11.18
N ALA A 235 -25.30 2.34 -9.97
CA ALA A 235 -25.63 3.09 -8.75
C ALA A 235 -24.67 4.27 -8.49
N THR A 236 -23.36 4.05 -8.64
CA THR A 236 -22.33 5.06 -8.36
C THR A 236 -22.29 6.15 -9.43
N SER A 237 -22.60 5.80 -10.68
CA SER A 237 -22.53 6.71 -11.82
C SER A 237 -23.80 7.56 -11.99
N LYS A 238 -24.93 7.12 -11.43
CA LYS A 238 -26.25 7.76 -11.56
C LYS A 238 -26.29 9.26 -11.22
N PRO A 239 -25.56 9.77 -10.21
CA PRO A 239 -25.51 11.20 -9.92
C PRO A 239 -24.76 12.04 -10.95
N PHE A 240 -23.89 11.41 -11.76
CA PHE A 240 -22.98 12.08 -12.69
C PHE A 240 -23.45 11.97 -14.16
N VAL A 241 -24.55 11.27 -14.41
CA VAL A 241 -25.15 11.10 -15.74
C VAL A 241 -26.42 11.94 -15.81
N ALA A 242 -26.47 12.83 -16.82
CA ALA A 242 -27.66 13.61 -17.12
C ALA A 242 -28.87 12.69 -17.30
N GLU A 243 -30.02 13.10 -16.76
CA GLU A 243 -31.22 12.24 -16.72
C GLU A 243 -31.64 11.73 -18.10
N ALA A 244 -31.56 12.59 -19.12
CA ALA A 244 -31.84 12.26 -20.52
C ALA A 244 -30.87 11.23 -21.14
N SER A 245 -29.74 10.95 -20.49
CA SER A 245 -28.70 10.03 -20.99
C SER A 245 -28.57 8.76 -20.15
N ARG A 246 -29.40 8.59 -19.11
CA ARG A 246 -29.30 7.44 -18.18
C ARG A 246 -29.58 6.12 -18.86
N GLU A 247 -30.63 6.02 -19.67
CA GLU A 247 -30.98 4.77 -20.38
C GLU A 247 -29.89 4.35 -21.38
N ASP A 248 -29.35 5.30 -22.13
CA ASP A 248 -28.28 5.01 -23.09
C ASP A 248 -26.96 4.65 -22.38
N PHE A 249 -26.67 5.28 -21.24
CA PHE A 249 -25.56 4.92 -20.38
C PHE A 249 -25.73 3.51 -19.81
N GLU A 250 -26.89 3.20 -19.21
CA GLU A 250 -27.20 1.89 -18.65
C GLU A 250 -27.12 0.79 -19.72
N ARG A 251 -27.66 1.05 -20.92
CA ARG A 251 -27.60 0.13 -22.06
C ARG A 251 -26.16 -0.10 -22.52
N SER A 252 -25.36 0.95 -22.63
CA SER A 252 -23.97 0.87 -23.07
C SER A 252 -23.10 0.11 -22.07
N VAL A 253 -23.22 0.41 -20.78
CA VAL A 253 -22.47 -0.27 -19.72
C VAL A 253 -22.90 -1.72 -19.61
N SER A 254 -24.21 -2.02 -19.64
CA SER A 254 -24.71 -3.40 -19.63
C SER A 254 -24.25 -4.21 -20.85
N GLY A 255 -24.14 -3.56 -22.02
CA GLY A 255 -23.63 -4.20 -23.25
C GLY A 255 -22.16 -4.60 -23.16
N LEU A 256 -21.33 -3.85 -22.43
CA LEU A 256 -19.92 -4.19 -22.19
C LEU A 256 -19.78 -5.45 -21.33
N TYR A 257 -20.66 -5.64 -20.33
CA TYR A 257 -20.66 -6.84 -19.47
C TYR A 257 -21.11 -8.10 -20.21
N LYS A 258 -21.99 -7.97 -21.20
CA LYS A 258 -22.42 -9.11 -22.02
C LYS A 258 -21.34 -9.59 -23.00
N LYS A 259 -20.42 -8.72 -23.42
CA LYS A 259 -19.33 -9.07 -24.36
C LYS A 259 -18.07 -9.65 -23.71
N GLY A 260 -17.93 -9.57 -22.38
CA GLY A 260 -16.78 -10.10 -21.66
C GLY A 260 -16.95 -11.54 -21.15
N GLY A 261 -18.05 -12.22 -21.52
CA GLY A 261 -18.38 -13.59 -21.11
C GLY A 261 -18.42 -14.62 -22.24
N GLU A 262 -17.93 -14.26 -23.43
CA GLU A 262 -17.63 -15.16 -24.57
C GLU A 262 -16.11 -15.19 -24.78
#